data_AF-A0A257A247-F1
#
_entry.id   AF-A0A257A247-F1
#
_cell.length_a   1.000
_cell.length_b   1.000
_cell.length_c   1.000
_cell.angle_alpha   90.00
_cell.angle_beta   90.00
_cell.angle_gamma   90.00
#
_symmetry.space_group_name_H-M   'P 1'
#
loop_
_entity.id
_entity.type
_entity.pdbx_description
1 polymer ?
#
loop_
_entity_poly.entity_id
_entity_poly.type
_entity_poly.pdbx_seq_one_letter_code
_entity_poly.pdbx_strand_id
1 'polypeptide(L)'
;MNILIFGAGMMGKAIAYDLSCYSDFDTITIADKDTHAISSVNNFIKDKRINPVVLDAAKSKRVKEILREQDIAISALPYMFNYMLAKNAIETKTHFLDLGGNNDIVKKEISLDKEARKRNVLVIPDCGLAPGLTSIIARDIVDRMEYIDYVKIRVGGLPLYPKPPLNYQIVFSPLSKGKINREKYKMEYEMIDYYDEKNKITAMMRTTGYSTSIIAQMIEREDIMDKGVLTPEKVVPPDIMFNELKKRGIAVNRKITKVK
;
A
#
# COMPACT_ATOMS: atom_id res chain seq x y z
N MET A 1 0.89 4.53 19.00
CA MET A 1 1.38 5.47 17.97
C MET A 1 0.20 6.21 17.33
N ASN A 2 0.44 7.34 16.65
CA ASN A 2 -0.54 8.05 15.82
C ASN A 2 -0.25 7.87 14.32
N ILE A 3 -1.31 7.71 13.52
CA ILE A 3 -1.21 7.57 12.06
C ILE A 3 -2.15 8.51 11.30
N LEU A 4 -1.67 9.07 10.19
CA LEU A 4 -2.42 9.96 9.29
C LEU A 4 -2.56 9.37 7.88
N ILE A 5 -3.76 9.40 7.32
CA ILE A 5 -4.06 8.98 5.95
C ILE A 5 -4.50 10.21 5.15
N PHE A 6 -3.75 10.58 4.12
CA PHE A 6 -4.18 11.59 3.14
C PHE A 6 -5.05 10.92 2.06
N GLY A 7 -6.29 11.40 1.93
CA GLY A 7 -7.33 10.89 1.03
C GLY A 7 -8.36 10.03 1.75
N ALA A 8 -9.64 10.43 1.66
CA ALA A 8 -10.80 9.69 2.19
C ALA A 8 -11.55 8.89 1.10
N GLY A 9 -10.98 8.81 -0.10
CA GLY A 9 -11.46 7.97 -1.20
C GLY A 9 -11.35 6.47 -0.94
N MET A 10 -11.61 5.66 -1.97
CA MET A 10 -11.74 4.19 -1.85
C MET A 10 -10.59 3.50 -1.10
N MET A 11 -9.33 3.83 -1.44
CA MET A 11 -8.17 3.17 -0.83
C MET A 11 -7.89 3.69 0.59
N GLY A 12 -7.97 5.00 0.83
CA GLY A 12 -7.79 5.57 2.16
C GLY A 12 -8.85 5.09 3.16
N LYS A 13 -10.10 4.93 2.73
CA LYS A 13 -11.16 4.28 3.51
C LYS A 13 -10.83 2.82 3.85
N ALA A 14 -10.27 2.07 2.90
CA ALA A 14 -9.90 0.66 3.12
C ALA A 14 -8.72 0.53 4.11
N ILE A 15 -7.72 1.42 4.00
CA ILE A 15 -6.60 1.53 4.95
C ILE A 15 -7.13 1.85 6.35
N ALA A 16 -7.95 2.90 6.49
CA ALA A 16 -8.52 3.29 7.79
C ALA A 16 -9.36 2.17 8.43
N TYR A 17 -10.14 1.45 7.61
CA TYR A 17 -10.93 0.30 8.08
C TYR A 17 -10.04 -0.84 8.58
N ASP A 18 -9.01 -1.21 7.82
CA ASP A 18 -8.09 -2.28 8.21
C ASP A 18 -7.33 -1.95 9.50
N LEU A 19 -6.83 -0.72 9.63
CA LEU A 19 -6.22 -0.22 10.86
C LEU A 19 -7.20 -0.29 12.04
N SER A 20 -8.46 0.14 11.87
CA SER A 20 -9.47 0.07 12.93
C SER A 20 -9.79 -1.36 13.40
N CYS A 21 -9.47 -2.38 12.59
CA CYS A 21 -9.70 -3.80 12.90
C CYS A 21 -8.46 -4.56 13.40
N TYR A 22 -7.24 -4.15 13.02
CA TYR A 22 -6.02 -4.96 13.20
C TYR A 22 -4.79 -4.22 13.74
N SER A 23 -4.88 -2.92 14.03
CA SER A 23 -3.77 -2.11 14.58
C SER A 23 -4.06 -1.61 15.99
N ASP A 24 -2.99 -1.25 16.72
CA ASP A 24 -3.05 -0.72 18.08
C ASP A 24 -2.81 0.80 18.14
N PHE A 25 -2.79 1.50 16.98
CA PHE A 25 -2.64 2.96 16.91
C PHE A 25 -3.66 3.65 17.83
N ASP A 26 -3.24 4.70 18.54
CA ASP A 26 -4.06 5.50 19.45
C ASP A 26 -5.07 6.34 18.66
N THR A 27 -4.60 6.96 17.56
CA THR A 27 -5.38 7.80 16.66
C THR A 27 -5.15 7.41 15.21
N ILE A 28 -6.22 7.20 14.46
CA ILE A 28 -6.23 6.96 13.01
C ILE A 28 -6.85 8.21 12.36
N THR A 29 -6.02 9.20 12.07
CA THR A 29 -6.42 10.45 11.43
C THR A 29 -6.61 10.24 9.93
N ILE A 30 -7.71 10.73 9.36
CA ILE A 30 -7.96 10.68 7.92
C ILE A 30 -8.34 12.06 7.37
N ALA A 31 -7.62 12.50 6.34
CA ALA A 31 -7.60 13.88 5.88
C ALA A 31 -7.93 14.01 4.39
N ASP A 32 -8.99 14.75 4.06
CA ASP A 32 -9.38 15.04 2.67
C ASP A 32 -9.97 16.46 2.59
N LYS A 33 -9.96 17.07 1.40
CA LYS A 33 -10.68 18.32 1.13
C LYS A 33 -12.18 18.10 0.94
N ASP A 34 -12.61 16.89 0.57
CA ASP A 34 -14.01 16.57 0.35
C ASP A 34 -14.70 16.15 1.67
N THR A 35 -15.63 17.00 2.11
CA THR A 35 -16.45 16.77 3.30
C THR A 35 -17.41 15.59 3.13
N HIS A 36 -17.80 15.24 1.90
CA HIS A 36 -18.62 14.05 1.63
C HIS A 36 -17.79 12.78 1.75
N ALA A 37 -16.55 12.74 1.23
CA ALA A 37 -15.64 11.63 1.43
C ALA A 37 -15.35 11.39 2.93
N ILE A 38 -15.03 12.45 3.68
CA ILE A 38 -14.86 12.41 5.14
C ILE A 38 -16.11 11.88 5.86
N SER A 39 -17.30 12.41 5.54
CA SER A 39 -18.57 11.93 6.10
C SER A 39 -18.84 10.46 5.74
N SER A 40 -18.42 10.03 4.55
CA SER A 40 -18.53 8.66 4.07
C SER A 40 -17.58 7.69 4.78
N VAL A 41 -16.47 8.16 5.37
CA VAL A 41 -15.62 7.35 6.26
C VAL A 41 -16.23 7.28 7.67
N ASN A 42 -16.63 8.41 8.26
CA ASN A 42 -17.23 8.44 9.61
C ASN A 42 -18.57 7.66 9.67
N ASN A 43 -19.35 7.64 8.59
CA ASN A 43 -20.54 6.78 8.49
C ASN A 43 -20.21 5.29 8.34
N PHE A 44 -19.03 4.96 7.83
CA PHE A 44 -18.63 3.60 7.48
C PHE A 44 -17.87 2.88 8.62
N ILE A 45 -16.91 3.56 9.24
CA ILE A 45 -16.08 3.00 10.31
C ILE A 45 -16.63 3.49 11.65
N LYS A 46 -16.86 2.57 12.59
CA LYS A 46 -17.40 2.86 13.92
C LYS A 46 -16.39 2.53 15.02
N ASP A 47 -15.22 3.16 14.93
CA ASP A 47 -14.15 3.14 15.92
C ASP A 47 -13.91 4.56 16.43
N LYS A 48 -13.81 4.72 17.75
CA LYS A 48 -13.52 5.98 18.46
C LYS A 48 -12.17 6.62 18.07
N ARG A 49 -11.26 5.83 17.49
CA ARG A 49 -9.92 6.27 17.06
C ARG A 49 -9.89 6.99 15.72
N ILE A 50 -10.98 6.91 14.94
CA ILE A 50 -11.06 7.56 13.63
C ILE A 50 -11.21 9.07 13.85
N ASN A 51 -10.19 9.83 13.45
CA ASN A 51 -10.14 11.29 13.56
C ASN A 51 -10.30 11.94 12.16
N PRO A 52 -11.54 12.30 11.74
CA PRO A 52 -11.79 12.91 10.44
C PRO A 52 -11.37 14.39 10.39
N VAL A 53 -10.51 14.76 9.44
CA VAL A 53 -10.00 16.13 9.27
C VAL A 53 -10.26 16.65 7.85
N VAL A 54 -10.76 17.89 7.73
CA VAL A 54 -10.93 18.55 6.43
C VAL A 54 -9.65 19.32 6.09
N LEU A 55 -8.93 18.90 5.03
CA LEU A 55 -7.61 19.41 4.68
C LEU A 55 -7.29 19.26 3.17
N ASP A 56 -7.09 20.38 2.46
CA ASP A 56 -6.52 20.36 1.10
C ASP A 56 -4.98 20.23 1.18
N ALA A 57 -4.50 19.01 1.02
CA ALA A 57 -3.06 18.69 1.02
C ALA A 57 -2.25 19.40 -0.08
N ALA A 58 -2.91 19.91 -1.14
CA ALA A 58 -2.25 20.65 -2.21
C ALA A 58 -1.98 22.13 -1.87
N LYS A 59 -2.67 22.70 -0.87
CA LYS A 59 -2.67 24.15 -0.58
C LYS A 59 -2.45 24.52 0.88
N SER A 60 -2.75 23.62 1.81
CA SER A 60 -2.78 23.94 3.23
C SER A 60 -1.38 24.02 3.82
N LYS A 61 -1.04 25.18 4.41
CA LYS A 61 0.16 25.35 5.25
C LYS A 61 0.19 24.36 6.43
N ARG A 62 -1.00 23.92 6.88
CA ARG A 62 -1.20 23.01 8.00
C ARG A 62 -0.72 21.57 7.76
N VAL A 63 -0.32 21.20 6.54
CA VAL A 63 0.21 19.85 6.25
C VAL A 63 1.42 19.53 7.12
N LYS A 64 2.33 20.49 7.37
CA LYS A 64 3.46 20.30 8.29
C LYS A 64 3.11 20.47 9.77
N GLU A 65 1.93 20.98 10.09
CA GLU A 65 1.43 21.02 11.48
C GLU A 65 0.93 19.64 11.85
N ILE A 66 -0.09 19.14 11.15
CA ILE A 66 -0.72 17.85 11.42
C ILE A 66 0.28 16.68 11.35
N LEU A 67 1.26 16.70 10.45
CA LEU A 67 2.30 15.67 10.35
C LEU A 67 3.17 15.54 11.62
N ARG A 68 3.41 16.62 12.37
CA ARG A 68 4.23 16.56 13.61
C ARG A 68 3.52 15.86 14.77
N GLU A 69 2.22 15.61 14.64
CA GLU A 69 1.39 14.93 15.64
C GLU A 69 1.29 13.41 15.37
N GLN A 70 1.96 12.91 14.32
CA GLN A 70 1.89 11.54 13.83
C GLN A 70 3.27 10.89 13.78
N ASP A 71 3.32 9.59 14.07
CA ASP A 71 4.51 8.77 13.87
C ASP A 71 4.61 8.30 12.41
N ILE A 72 3.46 8.00 11.78
CA ILE A 72 3.36 7.49 10.41
C ILE A 72 2.33 8.30 9.60
N ALA A 73 2.59 8.51 8.31
CA ALA A 73 1.65 9.07 7.35
C ALA A 73 1.57 8.24 6.06
N ILE A 74 0.36 8.11 5.49
CA ILE A 74 0.08 7.35 4.26
C ILE A 74 -0.54 8.28 3.21
N SER A 75 -0.01 8.31 1.99
CA SER A 75 -0.68 8.94 0.84
C SER A 75 -1.53 7.92 0.07
N ALA A 76 -2.85 8.06 0.21
CA ALA A 76 -3.85 7.47 -0.68
C ALA A 76 -4.38 8.49 -1.72
N LEU A 77 -3.61 9.55 -1.97
CA LEU A 77 -3.87 10.57 -2.99
C LEU A 77 -3.27 10.17 -4.36
N PRO A 78 -3.60 10.89 -5.45
CA PRO A 78 -2.92 10.71 -6.72
C PRO A 78 -1.40 10.92 -6.61
N TYR A 79 -0.62 10.07 -7.30
CA TYR A 79 0.85 9.98 -7.18
C TYR A 79 1.62 11.31 -7.23
N MET A 80 1.08 12.33 -7.92
CA MET A 80 1.68 13.67 -8.02
C MET A 80 1.92 14.37 -6.67
N PHE A 81 1.23 13.94 -5.60
CA PHE A 81 1.40 14.48 -4.26
C PHE A 81 2.50 13.79 -3.44
N ASN A 82 2.85 12.53 -3.76
CA ASN A 82 3.65 11.67 -2.89
C ASN A 82 5.01 12.32 -2.55
N TYR A 83 5.82 12.69 -3.56
CA TYR A 83 7.12 13.35 -3.33
C TYR A 83 7.08 14.61 -2.45
N MET A 84 6.01 15.40 -2.54
CA MET A 84 5.83 16.60 -1.72
C MET A 84 5.49 16.23 -0.27
N LEU A 85 4.63 15.23 -0.08
CA LEU A 85 4.26 14.70 1.24
C LEU A 85 5.40 13.92 1.89
N ALA A 86 6.12 13.07 1.16
CA ALA A 86 7.32 12.36 1.60
C ALA A 86 8.39 13.34 2.10
N LYS A 87 8.66 14.41 1.33
CA LYS A 87 9.56 15.48 1.76
C LYS A 87 9.07 16.17 3.05
N ASN A 88 7.78 16.49 3.15
CA ASN A 88 7.22 17.10 4.34
C ASN A 88 7.32 16.19 5.57
N ALA A 89 7.02 14.89 5.41
CA ALA A 89 7.11 13.87 6.45
C ALA A 89 8.55 13.68 6.94
N ILE A 90 9.51 13.59 6.01
CA ILE A 90 10.95 13.62 6.34
C ILE A 90 11.29 14.89 7.14
N GLU A 91 10.84 16.07 6.70
CA GLU A 91 11.09 17.32 7.42
C GLU A 91 10.49 17.34 8.84
N THR A 92 9.32 16.73 9.07
CA THR A 92 8.65 16.62 10.39
C THR A 92 9.08 15.43 11.24
N LYS A 93 9.95 14.54 10.72
CA LYS A 93 10.36 13.24 11.29
C LYS A 93 9.29 12.12 11.28
N THR A 94 8.21 12.31 10.52
CA THR A 94 7.13 11.33 10.33
C THR A 94 7.56 10.27 9.31
N HIS A 95 7.31 8.99 9.58
CA HIS A 95 7.52 7.92 8.59
C HIS A 95 6.45 8.00 7.48
N PHE A 96 6.77 7.64 6.23
CA PHE A 96 5.87 7.86 5.09
C PHE A 96 5.69 6.63 4.20
N LEU A 97 4.43 6.35 3.84
CA LEU A 97 4.05 5.32 2.88
C LEU A 97 3.17 5.92 1.78
N ASP A 98 3.15 5.33 0.59
CA ASP A 98 2.19 5.70 -0.45
C ASP A 98 1.81 4.53 -1.37
N LEU A 99 0.72 4.70 -2.11
CA LEU A 99 0.19 3.68 -3.04
C LEU A 99 0.91 3.62 -4.40
N GLY A 100 1.91 4.45 -4.63
CA GLY A 100 2.73 4.42 -5.83
C GLY A 100 2.07 4.92 -7.10
N GLY A 101 2.51 4.34 -8.22
CA GLY A 101 1.84 4.47 -9.53
C GLY A 101 2.52 5.40 -10.53
N ASN A 102 3.70 5.94 -10.24
CA ASN A 102 4.52 6.65 -11.23
C ASN A 102 6.02 6.57 -10.94
N ASN A 103 6.76 5.86 -11.80
CA ASN A 103 8.20 5.61 -11.65
C ASN A 103 9.05 6.90 -11.56
N ASP A 104 8.61 8.02 -12.13
CA ASP A 104 9.36 9.29 -12.11
C ASP A 104 9.07 10.16 -10.87
N ILE A 105 8.01 9.85 -10.12
CA ILE A 105 7.83 10.34 -8.76
C ILE A 105 8.61 9.46 -7.78
N VAL A 106 8.53 8.14 -7.90
CA VAL A 106 9.28 7.18 -7.06
C VAL A 106 10.79 7.42 -7.14
N LYS A 107 11.35 7.75 -8.32
CA LYS A 107 12.75 8.19 -8.46
C LYS A 107 13.08 9.47 -7.67
N LYS A 108 12.16 10.44 -7.63
CA LYS A 108 12.35 11.68 -6.85
C LYS A 108 12.29 11.38 -5.36
N GLU A 109 11.43 10.47 -4.92
CA GLU A 109 11.35 10.04 -3.53
C GLU A 109 12.62 9.31 -3.11
N ILE A 110 13.11 8.37 -3.92
CA ILE A 110 14.41 7.71 -3.70
C ILE A 110 15.56 8.73 -3.59
N SER A 111 15.50 9.87 -4.28
CA SER A 111 16.51 10.94 -4.15
C SER A 111 16.55 11.61 -2.76
N LEU A 112 15.49 11.45 -1.94
CA LEU A 112 15.43 11.95 -0.56
C LEU A 112 16.13 11.04 0.47
N ASP A 113 16.59 9.85 0.08
CA ASP A 113 17.14 8.81 0.98
C ASP A 113 18.17 9.36 1.99
N LYS A 114 19.10 10.20 1.54
CA LYS A 114 20.14 10.78 2.40
C LYS A 114 19.57 11.66 3.52
N GLU A 115 18.52 12.45 3.25
CA GLU A 115 17.90 13.31 4.26
C GLU A 115 16.94 12.50 5.15
N ALA A 116 16.27 11.46 4.60
CA ALA A 116 15.48 10.51 5.38
C ALA A 116 16.34 9.76 6.41
N ARG A 117 17.48 9.16 6.00
CA ARG A 117 18.45 8.51 6.90
C ARG A 117 18.95 9.48 7.97
N LYS A 118 19.38 10.68 7.57
CA LYS A 118 19.89 11.73 8.48
C LYS A 118 18.86 12.18 9.53
N ARG A 119 17.56 12.04 9.26
CA ARG A 119 16.48 12.38 10.20
C ARG A 119 15.90 11.19 10.97
N ASN A 120 16.45 9.99 10.78
CA ASN A 120 15.91 8.72 11.28
C ASN A 120 14.46 8.47 10.83
N VAL A 121 14.18 8.74 9.55
CA VAL A 121 12.88 8.52 8.91
C VAL A 121 12.94 7.36 7.94
N LEU A 122 11.89 6.54 7.90
CA LEU A 122 11.63 5.56 6.85
C LEU A 122 10.59 6.10 5.86
N VAL A 123 10.85 5.89 4.57
CA VAL A 123 9.89 6.11 3.49
C VAL A 123 9.81 4.87 2.62
N ILE A 124 8.60 4.35 2.38
CA ILE A 124 8.34 3.21 1.50
C ILE A 124 7.31 3.62 0.43
N PRO A 125 7.74 3.99 -0.78
CA PRO A 125 6.83 4.24 -1.89
C PRO A 125 6.24 2.94 -2.43
N ASP A 126 5.27 3.02 -3.33
CA ASP A 126 4.73 1.87 -4.07
C ASP A 126 4.13 0.74 -3.19
N CYS A 127 3.59 1.03 -2.00
CA CYS A 127 3.07 0.04 -1.04
C CYS A 127 1.73 -0.65 -1.41
N GLY A 128 1.25 -0.50 -2.65
CA GLY A 128 -0.07 -0.95 -3.09
C GLY A 128 -0.17 -2.45 -3.43
N LEU A 129 -0.96 -2.78 -4.45
CA LEU A 129 -1.03 -4.12 -5.04
C LEU A 129 0.07 -4.32 -6.10
N ALA A 130 0.02 -3.51 -7.16
CA ALA A 130 0.92 -3.56 -8.30
C ALA A 130 1.20 -2.13 -8.81
N PRO A 131 2.36 -1.52 -8.45
CA PRO A 131 3.43 -2.08 -7.62
C PRO A 131 3.05 -2.25 -6.14
N GLY A 132 3.89 -2.95 -5.38
CA GLY A 132 3.68 -3.23 -3.95
C GLY A 132 3.70 -4.70 -3.62
N LEU A 133 2.55 -5.30 -3.33
CA LEU A 133 2.44 -6.74 -3.04
C LEU A 133 3.04 -7.62 -4.16
N THR A 134 2.98 -7.20 -5.43
CA THR A 134 3.70 -7.88 -6.52
C THR A 134 5.22 -7.87 -6.35
N SER A 135 5.78 -6.78 -5.81
CA SER A 135 7.22 -6.65 -5.55
C SER A 135 7.64 -7.53 -4.36
N ILE A 136 6.80 -7.62 -3.33
CA ILE A 136 6.99 -8.52 -2.17
C ILE A 136 6.92 -10.00 -2.60
N ILE A 137 6.00 -10.35 -3.52
CA ILE A 137 5.94 -11.69 -4.11
C ILE A 137 7.16 -11.96 -5.02
N ALA A 138 7.64 -10.96 -5.76
CA ALA A 138 8.89 -11.08 -6.54
C ALA A 138 10.10 -11.33 -5.62
N ARG A 139 10.17 -10.65 -4.47
CA ARG A 139 11.16 -10.90 -3.43
C ARG A 139 11.11 -12.34 -2.93
N ASP A 140 9.93 -12.86 -2.57
CA ASP A 140 9.79 -14.24 -2.06
C ASP A 140 10.14 -15.33 -3.07
N ILE A 141 10.14 -15.01 -4.37
CA ILE A 141 10.69 -15.86 -5.44
C ILE A 141 12.22 -15.78 -5.47
N VAL A 142 12.78 -14.56 -5.45
CA VAL A 142 14.22 -14.29 -5.56
C VAL A 142 14.98 -14.81 -4.34
N ASP A 143 14.51 -14.53 -3.12
CA ASP A 143 15.14 -14.94 -1.85
C ASP A 143 15.12 -16.47 -1.66
N ARG A 144 14.48 -17.24 -2.55
CA ARG A 144 14.30 -18.70 -2.47
C ARG A 144 14.75 -19.48 -3.71
N MET A 145 15.46 -18.84 -4.64
CA MET A 145 16.03 -19.52 -5.82
C MET A 145 17.48 -19.07 -6.08
N GLU A 146 18.37 -20.04 -6.29
CA GLU A 146 19.78 -19.80 -6.65
C GLU A 146 19.93 -19.15 -8.04
N TYR A 147 19.00 -19.46 -8.96
CA TYR A 147 18.98 -18.92 -10.32
C TYR A 147 17.55 -18.83 -10.87
N ILE A 148 17.26 -17.79 -11.67
CA ILE A 148 15.92 -17.49 -12.23
C ILE A 148 16.04 -17.01 -13.68
N ASP A 149 15.45 -17.73 -14.64
CA ASP A 149 15.37 -17.33 -16.05
C ASP A 149 14.38 -16.17 -16.30
N TYR A 150 13.25 -16.16 -15.60
CA TYR A 150 12.29 -15.05 -15.60
C TYR A 150 11.38 -15.11 -14.37
N VAL A 151 11.00 -13.93 -13.87
CA VAL A 151 9.78 -13.75 -13.07
C VAL A 151 8.64 -13.31 -14.02
N LYS A 152 7.42 -13.82 -13.82
CA LYS A 152 6.26 -13.45 -14.68
C LYS A 152 4.99 -13.31 -13.84
N ILE A 153 4.72 -12.07 -13.44
CA ILE A 153 3.53 -11.68 -12.69
C ILE A 153 2.42 -11.27 -13.67
N ARG A 154 1.16 -11.51 -13.28
CA ARG A 154 -0.03 -10.91 -13.91
C ARG A 154 -0.95 -10.43 -12.80
N VAL A 155 -1.54 -9.25 -12.99
CA VAL A 155 -2.54 -8.67 -12.09
C VAL A 155 -3.70 -8.15 -12.92
N GLY A 156 -4.92 -8.36 -12.43
CA GLY A 156 -6.15 -7.97 -13.09
C GLY A 156 -7.25 -7.76 -12.06
N GLY A 157 -7.87 -6.58 -12.05
CA GLY A 157 -9.08 -6.32 -11.28
C GLY A 157 -10.25 -6.39 -12.24
N LEU A 158 -11.09 -7.43 -12.10
CA LEU A 158 -12.20 -7.69 -13.01
C LEU A 158 -13.54 -7.59 -12.26
N PRO A 159 -14.61 -7.05 -12.89
CA PRO A 159 -15.93 -7.07 -12.30
C PRO A 159 -16.46 -8.51 -12.25
N LEU A 160 -17.06 -8.90 -11.12
CA LEU A 160 -17.72 -10.21 -10.98
C LEU A 160 -18.92 -10.36 -11.95
N TYR A 161 -19.58 -9.24 -12.26
CA TYR A 161 -20.69 -9.14 -13.20
C TYR A 161 -20.32 -8.17 -14.34
N PRO A 162 -19.55 -8.62 -15.35
CA PRO A 162 -19.14 -7.77 -16.47
C PRO A 162 -20.33 -7.24 -17.27
N LYS A 163 -20.24 -6.00 -17.75
CA LYS A 163 -21.24 -5.36 -18.60
C LYS A 163 -20.65 -4.93 -19.96
N PRO A 164 -21.35 -5.16 -21.09
CA PRO A 164 -20.93 -4.67 -22.40
C PRO A 164 -20.79 -3.12 -22.45
N PRO A 165 -20.01 -2.57 -23.41
CA PRO A 165 -19.27 -3.28 -24.44
C PRO A 165 -17.90 -3.79 -23.97
N LEU A 166 -17.32 -3.20 -22.92
CA LEU A 166 -15.94 -3.49 -22.49
C LEU A 166 -15.81 -4.71 -21.55
N ASN A 167 -16.90 -5.15 -20.92
CA ASN A 167 -16.89 -6.22 -19.91
C ASN A 167 -15.89 -5.97 -18.75
N TYR A 168 -15.61 -4.70 -18.48
CA TYR A 168 -14.58 -4.24 -17.55
C TYR A 168 -15.10 -3.07 -16.72
N GLN A 169 -14.61 -2.95 -15.49
CA GLN A 169 -14.83 -1.80 -14.62
C GLN A 169 -13.48 -1.16 -14.34
N ILE A 170 -13.33 0.14 -14.57
CA ILE A 170 -12.05 0.82 -14.36
C ILE A 170 -11.74 0.86 -12.86
N VAL A 171 -10.75 0.08 -12.45
CA VAL A 171 -10.24 0.00 -11.08
C VAL A 171 -8.75 0.36 -10.94
N PHE A 172 -8.02 0.46 -12.07
CA PHE A 172 -6.67 1.03 -12.21
C PHE A 172 -6.32 1.27 -13.69
N SER A 173 -5.11 1.78 -13.98
CA SER A 173 -4.61 2.11 -15.34
C SER A 173 -3.39 1.23 -15.72
N PRO A 174 -3.47 0.36 -16.75
CA PRO A 174 -2.40 -0.61 -17.06
C PRO A 174 -1.73 -0.49 -18.46
N LEU A 175 -0.43 -0.85 -18.57
CA LEU A 175 0.28 -1.06 -19.85
C LEU A 175 1.58 -1.91 -19.68
N SER A 176 1.81 -2.96 -20.49
CA SER A 176 3.11 -3.69 -20.62
C SER A 176 3.11 -4.84 -21.68
N LYS A 177 4.28 -5.42 -22.04
CA LYS A 177 4.50 -6.59 -22.95
C LYS A 177 5.78 -7.40 -22.58
N GLY A 178 5.85 -8.72 -22.86
CA GLY A 178 7.12 -9.52 -22.78
C GLY A 178 6.99 -11.08 -22.76
N LYS A 179 8.06 -11.83 -23.14
CA LYS A 179 8.20 -13.33 -23.13
C LYS A 179 9.69 -13.77 -23.24
N ILE A 180 10.07 -14.99 -22.77
CA ILE A 180 11.12 -15.95 -23.28
C ILE A 180 11.22 -17.23 -22.37
N ASN A 181 12.07 -18.23 -22.70
CA ASN A 181 12.32 -19.57 -22.09
C ASN A 181 13.81 -19.99 -22.37
N ARG A 182 14.46 -21.09 -21.93
CA ARG A 182 14.31 -22.30 -21.05
C ARG A 182 15.79 -22.64 -20.64
N GLU A 183 16.22 -23.32 -19.57
CA GLU A 183 15.63 -24.26 -18.60
C GLU A 183 14.60 -23.68 -17.62
N LYS A 184 14.03 -24.53 -16.71
CA LYS A 184 12.96 -24.10 -15.78
C LYS A 184 12.83 -24.86 -14.46
N TYR A 185 12.59 -24.08 -13.40
CA TYR A 185 11.72 -24.44 -12.28
C TYR A 185 10.44 -23.58 -12.31
N LYS A 186 9.34 -24.06 -11.72
CA LYS A 186 8.06 -23.33 -11.69
C LYS A 186 7.61 -23.14 -10.24
N MET A 187 7.68 -21.90 -9.77
CA MET A 187 6.98 -21.44 -8.57
C MET A 187 5.80 -20.57 -9.01
N GLU A 188 4.62 -20.84 -8.45
CA GLU A 188 3.39 -20.13 -8.76
C GLU A 188 2.79 -19.56 -7.48
N TYR A 189 2.30 -18.33 -7.59
CA TYR A 189 1.49 -17.67 -6.57
C TYR A 189 0.12 -17.42 -7.17
N GLU A 190 -0.91 -17.87 -6.47
CA GLU A 190 -2.30 -17.52 -6.77
C GLU A 190 -2.89 -16.77 -5.59
N MET A 191 -3.45 -15.60 -5.88
CA MET A 191 -4.22 -14.80 -4.94
C MET A 191 -5.48 -14.34 -5.67
N ILE A 192 -6.63 -14.83 -5.21
CA ILE A 192 -7.94 -14.42 -5.68
C ILE A 192 -8.70 -13.93 -4.46
N ASP A 193 -9.09 -12.66 -4.47
CA ASP A 193 -9.89 -12.02 -3.43
C ASP A 193 -11.20 -11.54 -4.07
N TYR A 194 -12.28 -11.51 -3.29
CA TYR A 194 -13.63 -11.23 -3.76
C TYR A 194 -14.19 -9.96 -3.11
N TYR A 195 -15.35 -9.50 -3.59
CA TYR A 195 -16.04 -8.39 -2.95
C TYR A 195 -16.53 -8.80 -1.55
N ASP A 196 -16.16 -8.04 -0.54
CA ASP A 196 -16.57 -8.26 0.84
C ASP A 196 -17.99 -7.69 1.03
N GLU A 197 -19.01 -8.52 0.81
CA GLU A 197 -20.43 -8.12 0.93
C GLU A 197 -20.77 -7.60 2.34
N LYS A 198 -20.18 -8.19 3.38
CA LYS A 198 -20.42 -7.81 4.79
C LYS A 198 -19.96 -6.38 5.05
N ASN A 199 -18.75 -6.06 4.62
CA ASN A 199 -18.11 -4.78 4.90
C ASN A 199 -18.20 -3.80 3.71
N LYS A 200 -18.77 -4.20 2.57
CA LYS A 200 -18.87 -3.40 1.33
C LYS A 200 -17.53 -2.88 0.80
N ILE A 201 -16.47 -3.68 0.92
CA ILE A 201 -15.11 -3.35 0.47
C ILE A 201 -14.75 -4.21 -0.75
N THR A 202 -14.30 -3.58 -1.84
CA THR A 202 -13.93 -4.33 -3.06
C THR A 202 -12.63 -5.11 -2.88
N ALA A 203 -12.47 -6.21 -3.63
CA ALA A 203 -11.21 -6.96 -3.69
C ALA A 203 -10.00 -6.06 -4.02
N MET A 204 -10.17 -5.06 -4.90
CA MET A 204 -9.12 -4.09 -5.23
C MET A 204 -8.78 -3.15 -4.06
N MET A 205 -9.79 -2.70 -3.30
CA MET A 205 -9.59 -1.91 -2.07
C MET A 205 -8.86 -2.71 -0.99
N ARG A 206 -9.25 -3.99 -0.81
CA ARG A 206 -8.61 -4.95 0.11
C ARG A 206 -7.15 -5.16 -0.30
N THR A 207 -6.91 -5.68 -1.49
CA THR A 207 -5.56 -6.04 -1.99
C THR A 207 -4.60 -4.86 -2.25
N THR A 208 -5.11 -3.61 -2.36
CA THR A 208 -4.27 -2.40 -2.51
C THR A 208 -4.11 -1.62 -1.20
N GLY A 209 -5.16 -1.53 -0.38
CA GLY A 209 -5.14 -0.76 0.86
C GLY A 209 -4.63 -1.57 2.06
N TYR A 210 -4.97 -2.86 2.14
CA TYR A 210 -4.56 -3.68 3.28
C TYR A 210 -3.06 -3.98 3.25
N SER A 211 -2.43 -4.11 2.08
CA SER A 211 -0.97 -4.24 1.98
C SER A 211 -0.25 -3.03 2.58
N THR A 212 -0.69 -1.81 2.28
CA THR A 212 -0.12 -0.58 2.87
C THR A 212 -0.44 -0.46 4.37
N SER A 213 -1.65 -0.82 4.79
CA SER A 213 -2.04 -0.88 6.21
C SER A 213 -1.16 -1.85 7.01
N ILE A 214 -0.92 -3.04 6.48
CA ILE A 214 -0.04 -4.06 7.08
C ILE A 214 1.40 -3.53 7.20
N ILE A 215 1.91 -2.81 6.19
CA ILE A 215 3.25 -2.20 6.25
C ILE A 215 3.33 -1.11 7.34
N ALA A 216 2.28 -0.31 7.54
CA ALA A 216 2.23 0.63 8.66
C ALA A 216 2.22 -0.09 10.03
N GLN A 217 1.47 -1.19 10.15
CA GLN A 217 1.43 -2.01 11.36
C GLN A 217 2.76 -2.75 11.63
N MET A 218 3.52 -3.08 10.59
CA MET A 218 4.88 -3.62 10.71
C MET A 218 5.87 -2.58 11.23
N ILE A 219 5.70 -1.31 10.86
CA ILE A 219 6.50 -0.21 11.42
C ILE A 219 6.10 0.05 12.88
N GLU A 220 4.80 0.03 13.20
CA GLU A 220 4.26 0.17 14.56
C GLU A 220 4.81 -0.88 15.54
N ARG A 221 4.92 -2.14 15.11
CA ARG A 221 5.45 -3.25 15.92
C ARG A 221 6.97 -3.43 15.85
N GLU A 222 7.68 -2.53 15.18
CA GLU A 222 9.13 -2.63 14.90
C GLU A 222 9.54 -3.87 14.08
N ASP A 223 8.60 -4.58 13.41
CA ASP A 223 8.89 -5.62 12.39
C ASP A 223 9.74 -5.06 11.23
N ILE A 224 9.65 -3.75 10.97
CA ILE A 224 10.48 -3.01 10.01
C ILE A 224 11.14 -1.81 10.71
N MET A 225 12.41 -1.97 11.10
CA MET A 225 13.21 -0.91 11.73
C MET A 225 14.05 -0.06 10.75
N ASP A 226 14.00 -0.35 9.45
CA ASP A 226 14.76 0.32 8.40
C ASP A 226 14.59 1.85 8.36
N LYS A 227 15.53 2.53 7.70
CA LYS A 227 15.60 3.99 7.57
C LYS A 227 16.12 4.39 6.19
N GLY A 228 15.76 5.58 5.71
CA GLY A 228 15.99 6.03 4.34
C GLY A 228 14.75 5.89 3.46
N VAL A 229 14.93 5.86 2.14
CA VAL A 229 13.84 5.62 1.17
C VAL A 229 14.07 4.29 0.49
N LEU A 230 13.20 3.32 0.75
CA LEU A 230 13.39 1.92 0.41
C LEU A 230 12.08 1.33 -0.12
N THR A 231 12.14 0.65 -1.27
CA THR A 231 10.98 0.03 -1.92
C THR A 231 10.53 -1.26 -1.21
N PRO A 232 9.27 -1.71 -1.36
CA PRO A 232 8.70 -2.78 -0.54
C PRO A 232 9.46 -4.11 -0.60
N GLU A 233 10.02 -4.46 -1.76
CA GLU A 233 10.85 -5.66 -1.95
C GLU A 233 12.20 -5.64 -1.22
N LYS A 234 12.60 -4.51 -0.63
CA LYS A 234 13.83 -4.41 0.19
C LYS A 234 13.53 -4.61 1.67
N VAL A 235 12.47 -3.98 2.17
CA VAL A 235 12.21 -3.87 3.62
C VAL A 235 11.09 -4.77 4.13
N VAL A 236 10.07 -5.08 3.33
CA VAL A 236 8.91 -5.85 3.83
C VAL A 236 9.24 -7.34 3.86
N PRO A 237 9.11 -8.04 5.01
CA PRO A 237 9.31 -9.48 5.10
C PRO A 237 8.12 -10.25 4.49
N PRO A 238 8.30 -11.09 3.44
CA PRO A 238 7.18 -11.72 2.74
C PRO A 238 6.33 -12.65 3.61
N ASP A 239 6.97 -13.52 4.42
CA ASP A 239 6.22 -14.46 5.27
C ASP A 239 5.37 -13.74 6.34
N ILE A 240 5.76 -12.56 6.83
CA ILE A 240 4.92 -11.76 7.73
C ILE A 240 3.76 -11.15 6.95
N MET A 241 4.02 -10.54 5.79
CA MET A 241 2.98 -9.98 4.90
C MET A 241 1.90 -11.02 4.53
N PHE A 242 2.31 -12.24 4.14
CA PHE A 242 1.37 -13.28 3.74
C PHE A 242 0.55 -13.83 4.93
N ASN A 243 1.13 -13.89 6.13
CA ASN A 243 0.39 -14.25 7.34
C ASN A 243 -0.61 -13.16 7.74
N GLU A 244 -0.25 -11.88 7.63
CA GLU A 244 -1.15 -10.76 7.90
C GLU A 244 -2.30 -10.66 6.89
N LEU A 245 -2.04 -10.88 5.60
CA LEU A 245 -3.08 -11.00 4.57
C LEU A 245 -4.03 -12.17 4.87
N LYS A 246 -3.49 -13.32 5.31
CA LYS A 246 -4.28 -14.51 5.67
C LYS A 246 -5.22 -14.24 6.86
N LYS A 247 -4.83 -13.42 7.85
CA LYS A 247 -5.74 -12.98 8.94
C LYS A 247 -6.97 -12.24 8.40
N ARG A 248 -6.82 -11.51 7.29
CA ARG A 248 -7.90 -10.76 6.59
C ARG A 248 -8.67 -11.60 5.56
N GLY A 249 -8.42 -12.91 5.52
CA GLY A 249 -9.02 -13.85 4.58
C GLY A 249 -8.40 -13.86 3.18
N ILE A 250 -7.30 -13.12 2.95
CA ILE A 250 -6.61 -13.05 1.65
C ILE A 250 -5.52 -14.12 1.61
N ALA A 251 -5.79 -15.23 0.93
CA ALA A 251 -4.84 -16.32 0.79
C ALA A 251 -3.85 -16.07 -0.38
N VAL A 252 -2.56 -16.00 -0.05
CA VAL A 252 -1.46 -16.01 -1.03
C VAL A 252 -0.94 -17.45 -1.15
N ASN A 253 -1.45 -18.20 -2.13
CA ASN A 253 -1.18 -19.63 -2.26
C ASN A 253 0.11 -19.89 -3.07
N ARG A 254 1.17 -20.34 -2.39
CA ARG A 254 2.49 -20.67 -2.99
C ARG A 254 2.56 -22.15 -3.37
N LYS A 255 2.83 -22.45 -4.65
CA LYS A 255 3.08 -23.81 -5.17
C LYS A 255 4.45 -23.89 -5.85
N ILE A 256 5.24 -24.90 -5.48
CA ILE A 256 6.54 -25.20 -6.12
C ILE A 256 6.38 -26.50 -6.91
N THR A 257 6.93 -26.58 -8.12
CA THR A 257 6.90 -27.82 -8.94
C THR A 257 8.16 -27.93 -9.78
N LYS A 258 8.85 -29.08 -9.70
CA LYS A 258 9.96 -29.42 -10.59
C LYS A 258 9.42 -29.65 -12.00
N VAL A 259 9.98 -28.93 -12.97
CA VAL A 259 9.62 -29.06 -14.39
C VAL A 259 10.49 -30.15 -15.04
N LYS A 260 9.99 -30.75 -16.13
CA LYS A 260 10.74 -31.62 -17.04
C LYS A 260 11.05 -30.88 -18.33
#